data_AF-A0A2M8A8D6-F1
#
_entry.id   AF-A0A2M8A8D6-F1
#
_cell.length_a   1.000
_cell.length_b   1.000
_cell.length_c   1.000
_cell.angle_alpha   90.00
_cell.angle_beta   90.00
_cell.angle_gamma   90.00
#
_symmetry.space_group_name_H-M   'P 1'
#
loop_
_entity.id
_entity.type
_entity.pdbx_description
1 polymer ?
#
loop_
_entity_poly.entity_id
_entity_poly.type
_entity_poly.pdbx_seq_one_letter_code
_entity_poly.pdbx_strand_id
1 'polypeptide(L)'
;MGINMKQHFKFCLVFLLASLSFGVLAQTHAFKDKESIKEIARAYSMTPFELIQLNPHLKNGVNPGEVIRVSKVVPKAVTLYDTYKVGRKETLFGIGQKLGISVEDIKKNNPVLYSKELNTRQILLIPVQYADQTELKTSQVLAYTVKPKDTKWRIAYLHGMTLPELENLNPEMGETLSIGQVLKVSNPEVKQDAKDFDNFEFYTVNPKETIFSLTKTFDVNEGELIRLNPELKNGLKAGMILKIPAKTSISENANRQDFVNLANQSFSGDEIKLAVMLPFGLKELQADTLLNFKRQFKKDRNLDVVTDFYSGVLIAIDSAKTFGIEIDTNTFDTENNQAKVSQIIRSNRLDKADAIIGPLYQKNFERAGELLKDSNVKMFSPLTNREIRLYQNCFQSLPTQEVLEEGMLNFMKNKHKNENIVVVADRKFRGVAIRVKAFFPEAAMLVSDTTGIVKQSLVIAALSVDKPNWVVVVSENVTLLTTLIPKLSQISETYTITLMTTERNRYFEGEEVSSKQLARLHFMFPSVEKPLDTNLFNPFVNRYIKEYGIMPGKYAVRGFDLTFDVLMRIATAKDKNQKIDESLPAEYLENRFGYDKKENGGYLNKSFYILKYESNNLIEAK
;
A
#
# COMPACT_ATOMS: atom_id res chain seq x y z
N MET A 1 82.82 -49.98 7.18
CA MET A 1 81.75 -50.40 8.11
C MET A 1 81.19 -49.13 8.74
N GLY A 2 79.90 -48.82 8.59
CA GLY A 2 79.24 -47.65 9.20
C GLY A 2 79.04 -46.40 8.30
N ILE A 3 77.76 -45.98 8.18
CA ILE A 3 77.24 -44.61 7.93
C ILE A 3 77.70 -43.93 6.60
N ASN A 4 76.86 -43.67 5.58
CA ASN A 4 75.71 -42.74 5.64
C ASN A 4 74.79 -42.75 4.37
N MET A 5 73.56 -42.25 4.54
CA MET A 5 72.75 -41.40 3.63
C MET A 5 71.77 -41.98 2.58
N LYS A 6 70.55 -41.38 2.58
CA LYS A 6 69.38 -41.50 1.65
C LYS A 6 68.62 -42.84 1.72
N GLN A 7 67.29 -42.95 1.59
CA GLN A 7 66.11 -42.03 1.62
C GLN A 7 64.91 -42.94 2.07
N HIS A 8 63.77 -42.51 2.60
CA HIS A 8 63.15 -41.18 2.78
C HIS A 8 62.43 -41.10 4.15
N PHE A 9 61.33 -40.33 4.30
CA PHE A 9 60.60 -40.15 5.58
C PHE A 9 59.11 -39.81 5.34
N LYS A 10 58.14 -40.50 5.97
CA LYS A 10 57.10 -39.92 6.88
C LYS A 10 55.90 -40.83 7.22
N PHE A 11 55.59 -40.77 8.51
CA PHE A 11 54.51 -41.31 9.31
C PHE A 11 53.05 -41.00 8.88
N CYS A 12 52.20 -42.03 8.94
CA CYS A 12 51.14 -42.26 9.96
C CYS A 12 49.91 -41.32 10.16
N LEU A 13 48.76 -42.01 10.30
CA LEU A 13 47.54 -41.69 11.07
C LEU A 13 46.59 -40.55 10.64
N VAL A 14 45.31 -40.89 10.42
CA VAL A 14 44.09 -40.43 11.15
C VAL A 14 42.81 -40.78 10.35
N PHE A 15 41.72 -41.06 11.07
CA PHE A 15 40.33 -41.19 10.61
C PHE A 15 39.97 -40.47 9.29
N LEU A 16 39.31 -41.18 8.37
CA LEU A 16 38.51 -40.54 7.31
C LEU A 16 37.04 -40.97 7.44
N LEU A 17 36.16 -39.98 7.60
CA LEU A 17 34.71 -40.19 7.52
C LEU A 17 34.32 -40.69 6.13
N ALA A 18 33.30 -41.54 6.09
CA ALA A 18 32.60 -41.87 4.85
C ALA A 18 31.89 -40.62 4.30
N SER A 19 32.42 -40.05 3.22
CA SER A 19 31.72 -39.10 2.36
C SER A 19 31.76 -39.59 0.91
N LEU A 20 30.63 -40.14 0.46
CA LEU A 20 30.39 -40.47 -0.95
C LEU A 20 30.17 -39.17 -1.74
N SER A 21 31.25 -38.50 -2.13
CA SER A 21 31.21 -37.45 -3.14
C SER A 21 31.28 -38.09 -4.53
N PHE A 22 30.17 -38.06 -5.27
CA PHE A 22 30.16 -38.35 -6.70
C PHE A 22 30.99 -37.28 -7.43
N GLY A 23 32.24 -37.63 -7.78
CA GLY A 23 33.09 -36.81 -8.63
C GLY A 23 32.69 -36.99 -10.10
N VAL A 24 32.06 -35.97 -10.69
CA VAL A 24 31.89 -35.90 -12.15
C VAL A 24 33.27 -35.71 -12.78
N LEU A 25 33.63 -36.56 -13.75
CA LEU A 25 34.91 -36.47 -14.45
C LEU A 25 34.96 -35.16 -15.26
N ALA A 26 35.81 -34.20 -14.85
CA ALA A 26 35.96 -32.94 -15.56
C ALA A 26 36.69 -33.15 -16.90
N GLN A 27 36.07 -32.74 -18.00
CA GLN A 27 36.74 -32.70 -19.31
C GLN A 27 37.65 -31.46 -19.38
N THR A 28 38.63 -31.47 -20.28
CA THR A 28 39.53 -30.34 -20.50
C THR A 28 39.55 -29.90 -21.97
N HIS A 29 39.86 -28.63 -22.19
CA HIS A 29 39.96 -28.02 -23.50
C HIS A 29 41.19 -27.09 -23.53
N ALA A 30 42.01 -27.16 -24.59
CA ALA A 30 43.17 -26.29 -24.76
C ALA A 30 42.82 -25.14 -25.71
N PHE A 31 43.00 -23.90 -25.27
CA PHE A 31 42.71 -22.71 -26.07
C PHE A 31 43.54 -22.70 -27.37
N LYS A 32 42.87 -22.65 -28.51
CA LYS A 32 43.52 -22.39 -29.80
C LYS A 32 43.79 -20.90 -29.98
N ASP A 33 44.72 -20.60 -30.87
CA ASP A 33 45.15 -19.23 -31.12
C ASP A 33 43.99 -18.40 -31.70
N LYS A 34 43.67 -17.27 -31.05
CA LYS A 34 42.52 -16.38 -31.30
C LYS A 34 41.11 -16.95 -31.03
N GLU A 35 40.98 -18.14 -30.46
CA GLU A 35 39.69 -18.69 -30.02
C GLU A 35 39.14 -17.92 -28.81
N SER A 36 37.83 -17.68 -28.72
CA SER A 36 37.24 -16.86 -27.65
C SER A 36 36.51 -17.69 -26.57
N ILE A 37 36.46 -17.14 -25.34
CA ILE A 37 35.68 -17.74 -24.23
C ILE A 37 34.21 -17.98 -24.64
N LYS A 38 33.62 -17.11 -25.48
CA LYS A 38 32.25 -17.25 -25.98
C LYS A 38 32.08 -18.48 -26.88
N GLU A 39 33.07 -18.80 -27.71
CA GLU A 39 33.02 -19.95 -28.64
C GLU A 39 33.23 -21.28 -27.91
N ILE A 40 34.19 -21.34 -26.98
CA ILE A 40 34.45 -22.55 -26.19
C ILE A 40 33.26 -22.87 -25.28
N ALA A 41 32.68 -21.86 -24.61
CA ALA A 41 31.48 -22.06 -23.79
C ALA A 41 30.34 -22.66 -24.62
N ARG A 42 30.09 -22.11 -25.83
CA ARG A 42 29.10 -22.63 -26.78
C ARG A 42 29.38 -24.09 -27.19
N ALA A 43 30.63 -24.44 -27.47
CA ALA A 43 31.02 -25.80 -27.91
C ALA A 43 30.73 -26.89 -26.86
N TYR A 44 30.75 -26.55 -25.57
CA TYR A 44 30.46 -27.47 -24.45
C TYR A 44 29.05 -27.29 -23.85
N SER A 45 28.19 -26.47 -24.47
CA SER A 45 26.85 -26.13 -23.98
C SER A 45 26.85 -25.46 -22.58
N MET A 46 27.90 -24.70 -22.29
CA MET A 46 28.06 -23.91 -21.06
C MET A 46 27.84 -22.41 -21.34
N THR A 47 27.53 -21.63 -20.32
CA THR A 47 27.69 -20.17 -20.37
C THR A 47 29.17 -19.76 -20.18
N PRO A 48 29.61 -18.62 -20.73
CA PRO A 48 30.92 -18.05 -20.40
C PRO A 48 31.12 -17.84 -18.89
N PHE A 49 30.03 -17.56 -18.15
CA PHE A 49 30.07 -17.40 -16.71
C PHE A 49 30.36 -18.73 -15.98
N GLU A 50 29.70 -19.82 -16.34
CA GLU A 50 29.99 -21.15 -15.78
C GLU A 50 31.41 -21.62 -16.15
N LEU A 51 31.87 -21.30 -17.37
CA LEU A 51 33.22 -21.60 -17.81
C LEU A 51 34.27 -20.82 -17.00
N ILE A 52 34.01 -19.55 -16.69
CA ILE A 52 34.85 -18.71 -15.81
C ILE A 52 34.70 -19.13 -14.33
N GLN A 53 33.57 -19.67 -13.88
CA GLN A 53 33.45 -20.25 -12.54
C GLN A 53 34.24 -21.55 -12.40
N LEU A 54 34.23 -22.43 -13.41
CA LEU A 54 35.11 -23.61 -13.46
C LEU A 54 36.59 -23.23 -13.54
N ASN A 55 36.91 -22.08 -14.11
CA ASN A 55 38.27 -21.59 -14.35
C ASN A 55 38.45 -20.13 -13.88
N PRO A 56 38.47 -19.84 -12.56
CA PRO A 56 38.41 -18.46 -12.04
C PRO A 56 39.54 -17.53 -12.47
N HIS A 57 40.66 -18.08 -12.93
CA HIS A 57 41.81 -17.33 -13.46
C HIS A 57 41.49 -16.58 -14.77
N LEU A 58 40.55 -17.08 -15.59
CA LEU A 58 40.14 -16.47 -16.86
C LEU A 58 39.52 -15.06 -16.71
N LYS A 59 39.20 -14.63 -15.47
CA LYS A 59 38.72 -13.26 -15.17
C LYS A 59 39.73 -12.17 -15.55
N ASN A 60 41.01 -12.52 -15.66
CA ASN A 60 42.10 -11.56 -15.90
C ASN A 60 42.64 -11.58 -17.35
N GLY A 61 42.05 -12.40 -18.23
CA GLY A 61 42.53 -12.64 -19.60
C GLY A 61 42.80 -14.12 -19.87
N VAL A 62 43.25 -14.43 -21.09
CA VAL A 62 43.57 -15.80 -21.55
C VAL A 62 44.85 -15.77 -22.37
N ASN A 63 45.71 -16.77 -22.21
CA ASN A 63 46.91 -16.95 -23.03
C ASN A 63 46.72 -18.08 -24.08
N PRO A 64 47.27 -17.97 -25.30
CA PRO A 64 47.22 -19.05 -26.28
C PRO A 64 47.85 -20.35 -25.74
N GLY A 65 47.18 -21.48 -25.95
CA GLY A 65 47.63 -22.80 -25.47
C GLY A 65 47.26 -23.16 -24.02
N GLU A 66 46.59 -22.26 -23.28
CA GLU A 66 46.18 -22.49 -21.89
C GLU A 66 45.05 -23.55 -21.80
N VAL A 67 45.16 -24.51 -20.87
CA VAL A 67 44.23 -25.65 -20.74
C VAL A 67 43.22 -25.41 -19.64
N ILE A 68 41.94 -25.35 -20.00
CA ILE A 68 40.81 -25.06 -19.13
C ILE A 68 39.94 -26.30 -18.90
N ARG A 69 39.13 -26.28 -17.83
CA ARG A 69 38.14 -27.31 -17.48
C ARG A 69 36.77 -27.00 -18.06
N VAL A 70 36.09 -28.01 -18.60
CA VAL A 70 34.77 -27.91 -19.25
C VAL A 70 33.87 -29.06 -18.78
N SER A 71 32.54 -28.88 -18.86
CA SER A 71 31.55 -29.89 -18.48
C SER A 71 30.34 -29.83 -19.39
N LYS A 72 29.87 -30.98 -19.88
CA LYS A 72 28.70 -31.09 -20.77
C LYS A 72 27.47 -31.47 -19.94
N VAL A 73 26.56 -30.52 -19.71
CA VAL A 73 25.27 -30.74 -19.01
C VAL A 73 24.13 -30.15 -19.83
N VAL A 74 22.98 -30.85 -19.84
CA VAL A 74 21.80 -30.53 -20.66
C VAL A 74 21.04 -29.31 -20.08
N PRO A 75 20.53 -28.36 -20.89
CA PRO A 75 20.28 -27.00 -20.41
C PRO A 75 18.91 -26.79 -19.76
N LYS A 76 18.91 -25.91 -18.74
CA LYS A 76 17.73 -25.15 -18.28
C LYS A 76 17.83 -23.73 -18.89
N ALA A 77 16.70 -23.10 -19.22
CA ALA A 77 16.65 -21.90 -20.06
C ALA A 77 17.70 -20.81 -19.69
N VAL A 78 18.53 -20.41 -20.67
CA VAL A 78 19.64 -19.47 -20.50
C VAL A 78 19.29 -18.11 -21.11
N THR A 79 19.38 -17.06 -20.30
CA THR A 79 19.36 -15.66 -20.78
C THR A 79 20.77 -15.26 -21.24
N LEU A 80 20.89 -14.65 -22.42
CA LEU A 80 22.17 -14.21 -22.98
C LEU A 80 22.47 -12.75 -22.63
N TYR A 81 23.77 -12.44 -22.49
CA TYR A 81 24.28 -11.11 -22.16
C TYR A 81 25.45 -10.73 -23.07
N ASP A 82 25.57 -9.43 -23.37
CA ASP A 82 26.70 -8.82 -24.06
C ASP A 82 27.26 -7.64 -23.26
N THR A 83 28.37 -7.06 -23.70
CA THR A 83 29.09 -6.03 -22.93
C THR A 83 29.17 -4.68 -23.64
N TYR A 84 28.63 -3.64 -23.02
CA TYR A 84 28.66 -2.26 -23.54
C TYR A 84 29.66 -1.39 -22.77
N LYS A 85 30.55 -0.70 -23.47
CA LYS A 85 31.57 0.18 -22.85
C LYS A 85 31.16 1.65 -22.93
N VAL A 86 30.92 2.25 -21.77
CA VAL A 86 30.39 3.61 -21.61
C VAL A 86 31.33 4.67 -22.19
N GLY A 87 30.80 5.53 -23.06
CA GLY A 87 31.50 6.66 -23.66
C GLY A 87 31.73 7.84 -22.69
N ARG A 88 32.24 8.96 -23.21
CA ARG A 88 32.29 10.22 -22.43
C ARG A 88 30.91 10.88 -22.47
N LYS A 89 30.40 11.31 -21.31
CA LYS A 89 29.10 11.99 -21.11
C LYS A 89 27.85 11.15 -21.48
N GLU A 90 27.96 9.84 -21.67
CA GLU A 90 26.75 8.98 -21.80
C GLU A 90 26.05 8.81 -20.44
N THR A 91 24.72 8.73 -20.46
CA THR A 91 23.88 8.44 -19.28
C THR A 91 23.17 7.09 -19.46
N LEU A 92 22.73 6.46 -18.37
CA LEU A 92 21.97 5.20 -18.46
C LEU A 92 20.71 5.33 -19.32
N PHE A 93 20.03 6.49 -19.25
CA PHE A 93 18.87 6.78 -20.08
C PHE A 93 19.24 6.84 -21.58
N GLY A 94 20.30 7.57 -21.94
CA GLY A 94 20.76 7.64 -23.33
C GLY A 94 21.26 6.30 -23.88
N ILE A 95 21.92 5.49 -23.05
CA ILE A 95 22.34 4.13 -23.41
C ILE A 95 21.13 3.21 -23.60
N GLY A 96 20.14 3.26 -22.70
CA GLY A 96 18.90 2.49 -22.81
C GLY A 96 18.10 2.83 -24.07
N GLN A 97 17.94 4.13 -24.36
CA GLN A 97 17.29 4.60 -25.60
C GLN A 97 18.04 4.13 -26.86
N LYS A 98 19.37 4.18 -26.86
CA LYS A 98 20.23 3.76 -27.99
C LYS A 98 20.22 2.25 -28.24
N LEU A 99 20.02 1.45 -27.19
CA LEU A 99 20.05 -0.02 -27.26
C LEU A 99 18.65 -0.66 -27.23
N GLY A 100 17.57 0.12 -27.07
CA GLY A 100 16.19 -0.39 -27.03
C GLY A 100 15.83 -1.14 -25.74
N ILE A 101 16.51 -0.84 -24.63
CA ILE A 101 16.38 -1.55 -23.34
C ILE A 101 16.09 -0.56 -22.20
N SER A 102 15.39 -1.02 -21.16
CA SER A 102 15.08 -0.15 -20.02
C SER A 102 16.33 0.12 -19.15
N VAL A 103 16.36 1.29 -18.50
CA VAL A 103 17.37 1.62 -17.49
C VAL A 103 17.39 0.60 -16.36
N GLU A 104 16.23 0.04 -16.03
CA GLU A 104 16.08 -0.96 -14.97
C GLU A 104 16.69 -2.31 -15.39
N ASP A 105 16.52 -2.75 -16.64
CA ASP A 105 17.16 -3.96 -17.16
C ASP A 105 18.69 -3.82 -17.24
N ILE A 106 19.19 -2.61 -17.52
CA ILE A 106 20.64 -2.32 -17.41
C ILE A 106 21.09 -2.42 -15.95
N LYS A 107 20.38 -1.79 -15.00
CA LYS A 107 20.77 -1.79 -13.58
C LYS A 107 20.68 -3.16 -12.92
N LYS A 108 19.64 -3.94 -13.23
CA LYS A 108 19.41 -5.31 -12.74
C LYS A 108 20.59 -6.24 -13.02
N ASN A 109 21.26 -6.04 -14.16
CA ASN A 109 22.44 -6.80 -14.58
C ASN A 109 23.77 -6.12 -14.20
N ASN A 110 23.73 -4.90 -13.63
CA ASN A 110 24.89 -4.14 -13.17
C ASN A 110 24.62 -3.54 -11.77
N PRO A 111 24.46 -4.34 -10.71
CA PRO A 111 23.82 -3.88 -9.46
C PRO A 111 24.54 -2.75 -8.73
N VAL A 112 25.83 -2.51 -9.02
CA VAL A 112 26.57 -1.35 -8.52
C VAL A 112 25.92 -0.01 -8.91
N LEU A 113 25.15 0.03 -10.00
CA LEU A 113 24.44 1.22 -10.51
C LEU A 113 23.13 1.55 -9.75
N TYR A 114 22.76 0.77 -8.74
CA TYR A 114 21.71 1.17 -7.79
C TYR A 114 22.26 2.11 -6.69
N SER A 115 23.56 2.07 -6.40
CA SER A 115 24.19 2.82 -5.30
C SER A 115 25.36 3.71 -5.72
N LYS A 116 25.77 3.67 -6.99
CA LYS A 116 26.84 4.51 -7.56
C LYS A 116 26.47 5.02 -8.95
N GLU A 117 26.99 6.19 -9.29
CA GLU A 117 26.80 6.81 -10.60
C GLU A 117 27.60 6.11 -11.71
N LEU A 118 27.18 6.33 -12.96
CA LEU A 118 27.76 5.71 -14.15
C LEU A 118 29.09 6.37 -14.52
N ASN A 119 30.18 5.61 -14.51
CA ASN A 119 31.52 6.13 -14.82
C ASN A 119 31.89 5.99 -16.30
N THR A 120 32.61 6.98 -16.84
CA THR A 120 33.12 6.90 -18.22
C THR A 120 34.11 5.74 -18.36
N ARG A 121 34.04 5.00 -19.47
CA ARG A 121 34.79 3.75 -19.76
C ARG A 121 34.41 2.53 -18.90
N GLN A 122 33.42 2.64 -18.01
CA GLN A 122 32.83 1.48 -17.32
C GLN A 122 32.24 0.51 -18.35
N ILE A 123 32.31 -0.80 -18.07
CA ILE A 123 31.70 -1.84 -18.88
C ILE A 123 30.40 -2.28 -18.19
N LEU A 124 29.31 -2.36 -18.97
CA LEU A 124 27.99 -2.78 -18.53
C LEU A 124 27.63 -4.13 -19.15
N LEU A 125 27.05 -5.03 -18.36
CA LEU A 125 26.37 -6.24 -18.81
C LEU A 125 24.98 -5.87 -19.33
N ILE A 126 24.76 -6.06 -20.62
CA ILE A 126 23.50 -5.76 -21.30
C ILE A 126 22.83 -7.09 -21.67
N PRO A 127 21.58 -7.36 -21.24
CA PRO A 127 20.85 -8.52 -21.72
C PRO A 127 20.60 -8.38 -23.23
N VAL A 128 21.03 -9.38 -24.01
CA VAL A 128 20.70 -9.49 -25.44
C VAL A 128 19.76 -10.67 -25.63
N GLN A 129 18.49 -10.36 -25.86
CA GLN A 129 17.72 -11.23 -26.74
C GLN A 129 18.27 -10.97 -28.15
N TYR A 130 18.82 -12.00 -28.79
CA TYR A 130 18.92 -11.97 -30.24
C TYR A 130 17.49 -11.88 -30.77
N ALA A 131 17.17 -10.79 -31.46
CA ALA A 131 16.05 -10.83 -32.37
C ALA A 131 16.42 -11.84 -33.46
N ASP A 132 15.64 -12.90 -33.62
CA ASP A 132 15.74 -13.76 -34.79
C ASP A 132 15.41 -12.93 -36.03
N GLN A 133 16.46 -12.51 -36.73
CA GLN A 133 16.48 -12.71 -38.17
C GLN A 133 16.60 -14.23 -38.35
N THR A 134 15.60 -14.98 -38.81
CA THR A 134 14.54 -14.60 -39.76
C THR A 134 13.33 -15.52 -39.66
N GLU A 135 12.11 -14.98 -39.79
CA GLU A 135 11.13 -15.55 -40.72
C GLU A 135 10.03 -14.53 -41.05
N LEU A 136 9.73 -14.39 -42.36
CA LEU A 136 8.58 -13.64 -42.84
C LEU A 136 7.30 -14.42 -42.49
N LYS A 137 6.74 -14.17 -41.29
CA LYS A 137 5.33 -14.48 -41.06
C LYS A 137 4.51 -13.60 -42.00
N THR A 138 4.08 -14.19 -43.12
CA THR A 138 3.18 -13.57 -44.08
C THR A 138 1.88 -13.23 -43.38
N SER A 139 1.73 -11.96 -42.99
CA SER A 139 0.48 -11.42 -42.46
C SER A 139 -0.61 -11.60 -43.50
N GLN A 140 -1.42 -12.65 -43.36
CA GLN A 140 -2.59 -12.85 -44.21
C GLN A 140 -3.58 -11.72 -43.94
N VAL A 141 -3.74 -10.87 -44.97
CA VAL A 141 -4.76 -9.83 -44.98
C VAL A 141 -6.11 -10.50 -45.23
N LEU A 142 -7.01 -10.37 -44.26
CA LEU A 142 -8.35 -10.93 -44.29
C LEU A 142 -9.38 -9.83 -44.52
N ALA A 143 -10.51 -10.20 -45.12
CA ALA A 143 -11.67 -9.33 -45.26
C ALA A 143 -12.58 -9.44 -44.02
N TYR A 144 -12.85 -8.32 -43.37
CA TYR A 144 -13.81 -8.19 -42.26
C TYR A 144 -14.99 -7.33 -42.69
N THR A 145 -16.22 -7.84 -42.55
CA THR A 145 -17.44 -7.08 -42.82
C THR A 145 -17.93 -6.39 -41.56
N VAL A 146 -18.03 -5.06 -41.59
CA VAL A 146 -18.52 -4.20 -40.49
C VAL A 146 -19.95 -4.60 -40.10
N LYS A 147 -20.15 -4.88 -38.82
CA LYS A 147 -21.42 -5.28 -38.19
C LYS A 147 -22.07 -4.11 -37.45
N PRO A 148 -23.35 -4.22 -37.06
CA PRO A 148 -23.97 -3.24 -36.17
C PRO A 148 -23.15 -3.00 -34.90
N LYS A 149 -23.11 -1.73 -34.47
CA LYS A 149 -22.29 -1.22 -33.35
C LYS A 149 -20.75 -1.33 -33.51
N ASP A 150 -20.21 -1.69 -34.68
CA ASP A 150 -18.75 -1.65 -34.85
C ASP A 150 -18.21 -0.22 -34.87
N THR A 151 -17.01 -0.07 -34.32
CA THR A 151 -16.21 1.15 -34.38
C THR A 151 -14.81 0.80 -34.86
N LYS A 152 -14.08 1.78 -35.42
CA LYS A 152 -12.69 1.56 -35.87
C LYS A 152 -11.82 0.94 -34.76
N TRP A 153 -11.94 1.47 -33.55
CA TRP A 153 -11.26 0.99 -32.37
C TRP A 153 -11.62 -0.45 -32.00
N ARG A 154 -12.91 -0.82 -32.04
CA ARG A 154 -13.36 -2.19 -31.76
C ARG A 154 -12.79 -3.18 -32.77
N ILE A 155 -12.77 -2.83 -34.06
CA ILE A 155 -12.22 -3.69 -35.12
C ILE A 155 -10.69 -3.81 -34.98
N ALA A 156 -9.97 -2.71 -34.74
CA ALA A 156 -8.53 -2.73 -34.53
C ALA A 156 -8.15 -3.62 -33.33
N TYR A 157 -8.84 -3.44 -32.19
CA TYR A 157 -8.66 -4.24 -30.97
C TYR A 157 -8.93 -5.74 -31.19
N LEU A 158 -10.06 -6.09 -31.84
CA LEU A 158 -10.43 -7.48 -32.16
C LEU A 158 -9.44 -8.20 -33.08
N HIS A 159 -8.62 -7.45 -33.82
CA HIS A 159 -7.58 -8.00 -34.70
C HIS A 159 -6.15 -7.77 -34.19
N GLY A 160 -5.99 -7.28 -32.95
CA GLY A 160 -4.67 -7.01 -32.37
C GLY A 160 -3.85 -5.97 -33.14
N MET A 161 -4.52 -5.07 -33.85
CA MET A 161 -3.92 -3.99 -34.64
C MET A 161 -4.02 -2.67 -33.88
N THR A 162 -3.09 -1.74 -34.13
CA THR A 162 -3.28 -0.33 -33.75
C THR A 162 -4.25 0.35 -34.73
N LEU A 163 -4.88 1.45 -34.29
CA LEU A 163 -5.76 2.24 -35.17
C LEU A 163 -5.02 2.74 -36.44
N PRO A 164 -3.78 3.29 -36.37
CA PRO A 164 -3.05 3.71 -37.57
C PRO A 164 -2.73 2.56 -38.52
N GLU A 165 -2.45 1.35 -38.04
CA GLU A 165 -2.25 0.17 -38.91
C GLU A 165 -3.54 -0.22 -39.63
N LEU A 166 -4.68 -0.17 -38.95
CA LEU A 166 -5.98 -0.45 -39.54
C LEU A 166 -6.36 0.60 -40.60
N GLU A 167 -6.10 1.88 -40.34
CA GLU A 167 -6.37 2.98 -41.29
C GLU A 167 -5.40 2.95 -42.47
N ASN A 168 -4.10 2.70 -42.26
CA ASN A 168 -3.12 2.52 -43.34
C ASN A 168 -3.45 1.33 -44.25
N LEU A 169 -4.02 0.25 -43.71
CA LEU A 169 -4.45 -0.91 -44.48
C LEU A 169 -5.78 -0.67 -45.25
N ASN A 170 -6.51 0.40 -44.91
CA ASN A 170 -7.77 0.81 -45.51
C ASN A 170 -7.84 2.34 -45.75
N PRO A 171 -7.07 2.90 -46.71
CA PRO A 171 -7.06 4.35 -46.94
C PRO A 171 -8.44 4.95 -47.28
N GLU A 172 -9.36 4.12 -47.80
CA GLU A 172 -10.74 4.51 -48.16
C GLU A 172 -11.76 4.23 -47.04
N MET A 173 -11.33 3.98 -45.80
CA MET A 173 -12.22 3.63 -44.68
C MET A 173 -13.25 4.73 -44.33
N GLY A 174 -12.89 6.00 -44.53
CA GLY A 174 -13.67 7.15 -44.08
C GLY A 174 -13.54 7.42 -42.57
N GLU A 175 -14.15 8.50 -42.07
CA GLU A 175 -14.20 8.78 -40.62
C GLU A 175 -15.22 7.90 -39.89
N THR A 176 -16.36 7.62 -40.54
CA THR A 176 -17.44 6.78 -40.00
C THR A 176 -17.56 5.48 -40.79
N LEU A 177 -17.73 4.37 -40.06
CA LEU A 177 -17.90 3.04 -40.66
C LEU A 177 -19.36 2.80 -41.07
N SER A 178 -19.56 2.32 -42.29
CA SER A 178 -20.88 1.90 -42.77
C SER A 178 -21.12 0.41 -42.48
N ILE A 179 -22.30 0.06 -41.97
CA ILE A 179 -22.66 -1.36 -41.74
C ILE A 179 -22.65 -2.09 -43.09
N GLY A 180 -21.95 -3.23 -43.17
CA GLY A 180 -21.73 -3.98 -44.41
C GLY A 180 -20.46 -3.58 -45.19
N GLN A 181 -19.76 -2.51 -44.80
CA GLN A 181 -18.46 -2.13 -45.37
C GLN A 181 -17.43 -3.26 -45.15
N VAL A 182 -16.59 -3.53 -46.14
CA VAL A 182 -15.54 -4.57 -46.05
C VAL A 182 -14.19 -3.91 -45.83
N LEU A 183 -13.55 -4.26 -44.72
CA LEU A 183 -12.23 -3.76 -44.32
C LEU A 183 -11.19 -4.88 -44.41
N LYS A 184 -9.97 -4.52 -44.77
CA LYS A 184 -8.78 -5.37 -44.70
C LYS A 184 -8.24 -5.33 -43.27
N VAL A 185 -8.02 -6.49 -42.67
CA VAL A 185 -7.45 -6.66 -41.32
C VAL A 185 -6.33 -7.69 -41.36
N SER A 186 -5.38 -7.62 -40.42
CA SER A 186 -4.27 -8.57 -40.32
C SER A 186 -4.20 -9.20 -38.93
N ASN A 187 -3.62 -10.41 -38.85
CA ASN A 187 -3.38 -11.18 -37.62
C ASN A 187 -4.64 -11.81 -36.95
N PRO A 188 -5.09 -13.01 -37.40
CA PRO A 188 -6.35 -13.62 -36.95
C PRO A 188 -6.30 -14.43 -35.63
N GLU A 189 -5.16 -14.53 -34.95
CA GLU A 189 -5.00 -15.48 -33.82
C GLU A 189 -5.66 -15.06 -32.50
N VAL A 190 -6.33 -13.90 -32.44
CA VAL A 190 -7.03 -13.40 -31.24
C VAL A 190 -8.55 -13.31 -31.49
N LYS A 191 -9.26 -14.44 -31.41
CA LYS A 191 -10.73 -14.44 -31.35
C LYS A 191 -11.21 -14.22 -29.91
N GLN A 192 -11.52 -12.98 -29.56
CA GLN A 192 -12.31 -12.66 -28.36
C GLN A 192 -13.81 -12.54 -28.72
N ASP A 193 -14.68 -13.03 -27.83
CA ASP A 193 -16.12 -13.15 -28.12
C ASP A 193 -16.85 -11.81 -28.14
N ALA A 194 -17.62 -11.57 -29.20
CA ALA A 194 -18.33 -10.32 -29.47
C ALA A 194 -19.49 -9.97 -28.50
N LYS A 195 -19.75 -10.79 -27.47
CA LYS A 195 -20.86 -10.60 -26.52
C LYS A 195 -20.50 -9.76 -25.29
N ASP A 196 -19.22 -9.48 -25.05
CA ASP A 196 -18.72 -8.85 -23.81
C ASP A 196 -18.35 -7.35 -24.00
N PHE A 197 -19.14 -6.62 -24.78
CA PHE A 197 -18.80 -5.25 -25.22
C PHE A 197 -19.88 -4.18 -25.00
N ASP A 198 -21.12 -4.53 -24.65
CA ASP A 198 -22.19 -3.53 -24.46
C ASP A 198 -22.03 -2.68 -23.17
N ASN A 199 -21.09 -3.04 -22.28
CA ASN A 199 -20.78 -2.33 -21.03
C ASN A 199 -19.38 -1.66 -21.04
N PHE A 200 -18.73 -1.54 -22.19
CA PHE A 200 -17.34 -1.06 -22.28
C PHE A 200 -17.14 -0.03 -23.39
N GLU A 201 -16.37 1.02 -23.07
CA GLU A 201 -15.83 2.00 -24.00
C GLU A 201 -14.39 1.62 -24.40
N PHE A 202 -13.92 2.17 -25.52
CA PHE A 202 -12.56 1.94 -26.01
C PHE A 202 -11.82 3.26 -26.19
N TYR A 203 -10.59 3.33 -25.70
CA TYR A 203 -9.78 4.56 -25.70
C TYR A 203 -8.41 4.37 -26.32
N THR A 204 -7.96 5.31 -27.17
CA THR A 204 -6.60 5.33 -27.72
C THR A 204 -5.69 6.19 -26.86
N VAL A 205 -4.58 5.60 -26.41
CA VAL A 205 -3.57 6.25 -25.57
C VAL A 205 -2.82 7.33 -26.36
N ASN A 206 -2.88 8.57 -25.89
CA ASN A 206 -2.17 9.70 -26.50
C ASN A 206 -0.68 9.74 -26.07
N PRO A 207 0.19 10.42 -26.84
CA PRO A 207 1.57 10.64 -26.44
C PRO A 207 1.68 11.33 -25.07
N LYS A 208 2.57 10.81 -24.22
CA LYS A 208 2.85 11.27 -22.83
C LYS A 208 1.79 10.90 -21.78
N GLU A 209 0.72 10.19 -22.14
CA GLU A 209 -0.16 9.60 -21.13
C GLU A 209 0.52 8.48 -20.33
N THR A 210 0.01 8.24 -19.13
CA THR A 210 0.50 7.23 -18.17
C THR A 210 -0.67 6.41 -17.65
N ILE A 211 -0.41 5.23 -17.10
CA ILE A 211 -1.44 4.39 -16.46
C ILE A 211 -2.12 5.17 -15.32
N PHE A 212 -1.36 6.01 -14.60
CA PHE A 212 -1.88 6.92 -13.58
C PHE A 212 -2.83 8.00 -14.15
N SER A 213 -2.48 8.67 -15.25
CA SER A 213 -3.38 9.67 -15.84
C SER A 213 -4.66 9.03 -16.38
N LEU A 214 -4.56 7.83 -16.98
CA LEU A 214 -5.72 7.10 -17.52
C LEU A 214 -6.66 6.62 -16.41
N THR A 215 -6.13 6.01 -15.35
CA THR A 215 -6.93 5.59 -14.18
C THR A 215 -7.69 6.76 -13.54
N LYS A 216 -7.11 7.97 -13.52
CA LYS A 216 -7.79 9.19 -13.07
C LYS A 216 -8.83 9.71 -14.06
N THR A 217 -8.54 9.73 -15.37
CA THR A 217 -9.50 10.17 -16.41
C THR A 217 -10.76 9.30 -16.45
N PHE A 218 -10.60 7.98 -16.33
CA PHE A 218 -11.71 7.03 -16.48
C PHE A 218 -12.32 6.57 -15.15
N ASP A 219 -11.78 7.01 -14.01
CA ASP A 219 -12.23 6.64 -12.67
C ASP A 219 -12.22 5.10 -12.44
N VAL A 220 -11.12 4.49 -12.85
CA VAL A 220 -10.85 3.05 -12.70
C VAL A 220 -9.55 2.86 -11.92
N ASN A 221 -9.47 1.81 -11.09
CA ASN A 221 -8.20 1.50 -10.43
C ASN A 221 -7.22 0.81 -11.39
N GLU A 222 -5.92 0.93 -11.13
CA GLU A 222 -4.87 0.37 -11.99
C GLU A 222 -4.96 -1.15 -12.15
N GLY A 223 -5.30 -1.88 -11.07
CA GLY A 223 -5.49 -3.33 -11.11
C GLY A 223 -6.63 -3.75 -12.04
N GLU A 224 -7.71 -2.97 -12.09
CA GLU A 224 -8.85 -3.17 -12.98
C GLU A 224 -8.55 -2.80 -14.42
N LEU A 225 -7.85 -1.68 -14.65
CA LEU A 225 -7.40 -1.29 -15.99
C LEU A 225 -6.44 -2.34 -16.57
N ILE A 226 -5.52 -2.89 -15.77
CA ILE A 226 -4.62 -4.00 -16.16
C ILE A 226 -5.38 -5.34 -16.27
N ARG A 227 -6.45 -5.57 -15.50
CA ARG A 227 -7.30 -6.78 -15.63
C ARG A 227 -8.06 -6.77 -16.95
N LEU A 228 -8.55 -5.61 -17.37
CA LEU A 228 -9.25 -5.41 -18.65
C LEU A 228 -8.28 -5.35 -19.85
N ASN A 229 -7.02 -4.97 -19.61
CA ASN A 229 -5.97 -4.83 -20.63
C ASN A 229 -4.66 -5.51 -20.14
N PRO A 230 -4.61 -6.86 -20.09
CA PRO A 230 -3.49 -7.62 -19.50
C PRO A 230 -2.11 -7.29 -20.10
N GLU A 231 -2.07 -6.85 -21.35
CA GLU A 231 -0.90 -6.41 -22.10
C GLU A 231 -0.24 -5.14 -21.52
N LEU A 232 -0.93 -4.34 -20.69
CA LEU A 232 -0.35 -3.21 -19.95
C LEU A 232 0.78 -3.63 -19.00
N LYS A 233 0.87 -4.91 -18.64
CA LYS A 233 2.02 -5.49 -17.90
C LYS A 233 3.34 -5.32 -18.64
N ASN A 234 3.31 -5.12 -19.96
CA ASN A 234 4.47 -4.87 -20.80
C ASN A 234 4.76 -3.36 -21.01
N GLY A 235 4.08 -2.49 -20.26
CA GLY A 235 4.17 -1.04 -20.35
C GLY A 235 3.15 -0.42 -21.30
N LEU A 236 2.68 0.78 -20.94
CA LEU A 236 1.78 1.59 -21.75
C LEU A 236 2.53 2.18 -22.96
N LYS A 237 1.90 2.14 -24.14
CA LYS A 237 2.45 2.71 -25.39
C LYS A 237 1.46 3.70 -26.01
N ALA A 238 1.95 4.80 -26.58
CA ALA A 238 1.11 5.70 -27.36
C ALA A 238 0.55 4.98 -28.60
N GLY A 239 -0.70 5.22 -28.97
CA GLY A 239 -1.44 4.53 -30.04
C GLY A 239 -2.06 3.19 -29.64
N MET A 240 -1.81 2.71 -28.42
CA MET A 240 -2.45 1.52 -27.84
C MET A 240 -3.96 1.77 -27.62
N ILE A 241 -4.79 0.74 -27.78
CA ILE A 241 -6.25 0.81 -27.54
C ILE A 241 -6.58 0.05 -26.27
N LEU A 242 -7.30 0.67 -25.35
CA LEU A 242 -7.69 0.10 -24.05
C LEU A 242 -9.21 -0.12 -23.97
N LYS A 243 -9.64 -1.27 -23.45
CA LYS A 243 -10.99 -1.59 -22.99
C LYS A 243 -11.21 -0.97 -21.60
N ILE A 244 -12.25 -0.14 -21.47
CA ILE A 244 -12.55 0.65 -20.27
C ILE A 244 -14.05 0.46 -19.92
N PRO A 245 -14.48 0.38 -18.65
CA PRO A 245 -15.89 0.27 -18.30
C PRO A 245 -16.66 1.52 -18.75
N ALA A 246 -17.82 1.34 -19.40
CA ALA A 246 -18.70 2.45 -19.73
C ALA A 246 -19.31 3.04 -18.46
N LYS A 247 -19.33 4.38 -18.33
CA LYS A 247 -19.95 5.03 -17.17
C LYS A 247 -21.47 4.98 -17.26
N THR A 248 -22.04 3.89 -16.77
CA THR A 248 -23.50 3.70 -16.72
C THR A 248 -24.10 4.58 -15.63
N SER A 249 -24.72 5.70 -16.03
CA SER A 249 -25.57 6.53 -15.16
C SER A 249 -26.87 5.81 -14.80
N ILE A 250 -26.79 4.77 -13.98
CA ILE A 250 -27.94 4.14 -13.32
C ILE A 250 -27.85 4.45 -11.82
N SER A 251 -28.82 5.24 -11.37
CA SER A 251 -29.11 5.45 -9.96
C SER A 251 -29.60 4.14 -9.36
N GLU A 252 -28.73 3.40 -8.67
CA GLU A 252 -29.16 2.38 -7.70
C GLU A 252 -28.07 2.12 -6.65
N ASN A 253 -28.09 2.92 -5.58
CA ASN A 253 -27.89 2.56 -4.17
C ASN A 253 -27.61 3.83 -3.33
N ALA A 254 -28.68 4.52 -2.94
CA ALA A 254 -28.62 5.58 -1.94
C ALA A 254 -28.32 5.00 -0.55
N ASN A 255 -27.04 4.71 -0.29
CA ASN A 255 -26.45 4.47 1.04
C ASN A 255 -24.90 4.34 1.05
N ARG A 256 -24.20 4.68 -0.04
CA ARG A 256 -22.77 4.98 0.03
C ARG A 256 -22.60 6.46 0.38
N GLN A 257 -21.94 6.75 1.50
CA GLN A 257 -21.22 8.02 1.64
C GLN A 257 -19.99 7.91 0.74
N ASP A 258 -20.08 8.47 -0.47
CA ASP A 258 -18.94 8.51 -1.38
C ASP A 258 -17.90 9.50 -0.81
N PHE A 259 -16.75 8.97 -0.40
CA PHE A 259 -15.67 9.77 0.19
C PHE A 259 -15.03 10.68 -0.87
N VAL A 260 -15.04 11.99 -0.62
CA VAL A 260 -14.54 13.01 -1.54
C VAL A 260 -13.03 13.14 -1.40
N ASN A 261 -12.31 13.05 -2.52
CA ASN A 261 -10.91 13.44 -2.57
C ASN A 261 -10.79 14.97 -2.74
N LEU A 262 -10.64 15.68 -1.62
CA LEU A 262 -10.48 17.14 -1.61
C LEU A 262 -9.25 17.63 -2.39
N ALA A 263 -8.21 16.78 -2.58
CA ALA A 263 -7.02 17.14 -3.35
C ALA A 263 -7.27 17.33 -4.86
N ASN A 264 -8.46 16.95 -5.36
CA ASN A 264 -8.86 17.13 -6.75
C ASN A 264 -9.62 18.46 -6.99
N GLN A 265 -9.85 19.28 -5.95
CA GLN A 265 -10.58 20.54 -6.05
C GLN A 265 -9.65 21.70 -6.45
N SER A 266 -10.24 22.84 -6.84
CA SER A 266 -9.49 24.09 -7.00
C SER A 266 -9.17 24.70 -5.64
N PHE A 267 -7.99 25.29 -5.50
CA PHE A 267 -7.54 25.93 -4.26
C PHE A 267 -7.38 27.44 -4.44
N SER A 268 -7.62 28.20 -3.36
CA SER A 268 -7.19 29.59 -3.32
C SER A 268 -5.66 29.70 -3.30
N GLY A 269 -5.14 30.82 -3.79
CA GLY A 269 -3.74 31.24 -3.60
C GLY A 269 -3.48 31.96 -2.27
N ASP A 270 -4.48 32.05 -1.38
CA ASP A 270 -4.34 32.69 -0.07
C ASP A 270 -3.52 31.85 0.92
N GLU A 271 -2.55 32.49 1.58
CA GLU A 271 -1.79 31.93 2.70
C GLU A 271 -2.69 31.33 3.79
N ILE A 272 -2.38 30.10 4.23
CA ILE A 272 -3.03 29.42 5.37
C ILE A 272 -2.17 29.56 6.62
N LYS A 273 -2.75 30.07 7.70
CA LYS A 273 -2.10 30.25 9.01
C LYS A 273 -2.41 29.07 9.93
N LEU A 274 -1.48 28.14 9.99
CA LEU A 274 -1.57 26.91 10.75
C LEU A 274 -0.73 27.00 12.04
N ALA A 275 -1.34 26.75 13.20
CA ALA A 275 -0.60 26.51 14.43
C ALA A 275 -0.60 25.02 14.79
N VAL A 276 0.55 24.50 15.24
CA VAL A 276 0.69 23.11 15.71
C VAL A 276 1.09 23.14 17.19
N MET A 277 0.21 22.66 18.06
CA MET A 277 0.40 22.70 19.51
C MET A 277 0.61 21.29 20.07
N LEU A 278 1.85 20.95 20.41
CA LEU A 278 2.22 19.60 20.87
C LEU A 278 3.05 19.67 22.17
N PRO A 279 3.04 18.64 23.03
CA PRO A 279 3.81 18.61 24.28
C PRO A 279 5.18 17.97 24.02
N PHE A 280 6.12 18.73 23.46
CA PHE A 280 7.48 18.24 23.16
C PHE A 280 8.36 18.11 24.41
N GLY A 281 8.05 18.84 25.49
CA GLY A 281 8.77 18.73 26.76
C GLY A 281 10.23 19.21 26.68
N LEU A 282 10.55 20.14 25.78
CA LEU A 282 11.93 20.48 25.41
C LEU A 282 12.79 21.02 26.58
N LYS A 283 12.15 21.52 27.64
CA LYS A 283 12.83 21.96 28.87
C LYS A 283 13.43 20.81 29.67
N GLU A 284 12.85 19.60 29.60
CA GLU A 284 13.34 18.41 30.29
C GLU A 284 14.52 17.73 29.55
N LEU A 285 14.91 18.28 28.39
CA LEU A 285 15.96 17.73 27.51
C LEU A 285 17.33 18.42 27.68
N GLN A 286 17.52 19.22 28.74
CA GLN A 286 18.83 19.78 29.09
C GLN A 286 19.70 18.78 29.88
N ALA A 287 20.67 18.15 29.20
CA ALA A 287 22.05 17.95 29.71
C ALA A 287 22.92 17.11 28.75
N ASP A 288 23.83 17.77 28.04
CA ASP A 288 25.22 17.33 27.76
C ASP A 288 25.48 15.85 27.43
N THR A 289 24.71 15.28 26.50
CA THR A 289 25.22 14.52 25.35
C THR A 289 24.05 13.97 24.51
N LEU A 290 24.23 13.93 23.19
CA LEU A 290 23.34 13.22 22.25
C LEU A 290 23.05 11.75 22.66
N LEU A 291 23.94 11.17 23.46
CA LEU A 291 23.84 9.80 23.98
C LEU A 291 22.82 9.66 25.12
N ASN A 292 22.70 10.66 26.00
CA ASN A 292 21.67 10.71 27.04
C ASN A 292 20.30 11.04 26.44
N PHE A 293 20.25 11.99 25.49
CA PHE A 293 19.06 12.27 24.69
C PHE A 293 18.48 11.00 24.05
N LYS A 294 19.30 10.22 23.33
CA LYS A 294 18.89 8.92 22.73
C LYS A 294 18.45 7.87 23.75
N ARG A 295 18.87 7.94 25.01
CA ARG A 295 18.46 7.02 26.09
C ARG A 295 17.14 7.42 26.74
N GLN A 296 16.87 8.72 26.87
CA GLN A 296 15.64 9.27 27.41
C GLN A 296 14.50 9.12 26.40
N PHE A 297 14.77 9.42 25.12
CA PHE A 297 13.84 9.20 24.00
C PHE A 297 13.32 7.75 23.97
N LYS A 298 14.23 6.76 24.02
CA LYS A 298 13.88 5.32 24.08
C LYS A 298 13.09 4.86 25.31
N LYS A 299 12.84 5.74 26.29
CA LYS A 299 12.07 5.43 27.51
C LYS A 299 10.73 6.17 27.57
N ASP A 300 10.60 7.33 26.96
CA ASP A 300 9.36 8.09 26.98
C ASP A 300 8.49 7.82 25.75
N ARG A 301 7.56 6.87 25.92
CA ARG A 301 6.55 6.53 24.92
C ARG A 301 5.66 7.72 24.50
N ASN A 302 5.55 8.77 25.31
CA ASN A 302 4.79 9.96 24.90
C ASN A 302 5.59 10.79 23.90
N LEU A 303 6.90 10.92 24.10
CA LEU A 303 7.76 11.65 23.18
C LEU A 303 7.81 10.98 21.81
N ASP A 304 7.91 9.64 21.75
CA ASP A 304 7.79 8.86 20.52
C ASP A 304 6.51 9.24 19.74
N VAL A 305 5.34 9.18 20.40
CA VAL A 305 4.02 9.53 19.81
C VAL A 305 3.97 10.99 19.33
N VAL A 306 4.50 11.92 20.12
CA VAL A 306 4.55 13.34 19.76
C VAL A 306 5.42 13.57 18.52
N THR A 307 6.58 12.93 18.44
CA THR A 307 7.51 13.11 17.32
C THR A 307 7.07 12.39 16.05
N ASP A 308 6.48 11.19 16.16
CA ASP A 308 5.87 10.50 15.01
C ASP A 308 4.70 11.32 14.47
N PHE A 309 3.81 11.81 15.34
CA PHE A 309 2.71 12.67 14.89
C PHE A 309 3.25 13.92 14.18
N TYR A 310 4.30 14.56 14.71
CA TYR A 310 4.89 15.75 14.11
C TYR A 310 5.63 15.49 12.79
N SER A 311 6.28 14.33 12.61
CA SER A 311 6.91 13.98 11.32
C SER A 311 5.86 13.79 10.21
N GLY A 312 4.70 13.23 10.56
CA GLY A 312 3.51 13.18 9.69
C GLY A 312 3.01 14.57 9.27
N VAL A 313 2.86 15.47 10.25
CA VAL A 313 2.44 16.88 10.05
C VAL A 313 3.36 17.59 9.03
N LEU A 314 4.68 17.44 9.17
CA LEU A 314 5.67 18.05 8.26
C LEU A 314 5.51 17.55 6.81
N ILE A 315 5.34 16.24 6.61
CA ILE A 315 5.16 15.67 5.27
C ILE A 315 3.82 16.08 4.65
N ALA A 316 2.76 16.28 5.45
CA ALA A 316 1.47 16.78 4.97
C ALA A 316 1.54 18.23 4.50
N ILE A 317 2.18 19.11 5.28
CA ILE A 317 2.41 20.52 4.91
C ILE A 317 3.17 20.60 3.59
N ASP A 318 4.26 19.86 3.44
CA ASP A 318 5.03 19.89 2.20
C ASP A 318 4.32 19.21 1.03
N SER A 319 3.45 18.23 1.27
CA SER A 319 2.60 17.66 0.22
C SER A 319 1.57 18.68 -0.24
N ALA A 320 0.92 19.41 0.68
CA ALA A 320 -0.02 20.48 0.36
C ALA A 320 0.63 21.62 -0.46
N LYS A 321 1.87 22.01 -0.16
CA LYS A 321 2.63 22.99 -0.97
C LYS A 321 2.80 22.57 -2.44
N THR A 322 2.81 21.28 -2.76
CA THR A 322 2.90 20.83 -4.16
C THR A 322 1.65 21.14 -4.99
N PHE A 323 0.52 21.43 -4.34
CA PHE A 323 -0.71 21.91 -4.97
C PHE A 323 -0.77 23.44 -5.11
N GLY A 324 0.33 24.15 -4.78
CA GLY A 324 0.39 25.62 -4.83
C GLY A 324 -0.18 26.33 -3.61
N ILE A 325 -0.54 25.59 -2.55
CA ILE A 325 -1.08 26.15 -1.31
C ILE A 325 0.06 26.76 -0.49
N GLU A 326 -0.01 28.07 -0.22
CA GLU A 326 0.91 28.78 0.66
C GLU A 326 0.51 28.56 2.14
N ILE A 327 1.48 28.28 3.01
CA ILE A 327 1.23 27.87 4.40
C ILE A 327 2.28 28.50 5.33
N ASP A 328 1.83 29.42 6.18
CA ASP A 328 2.55 29.90 7.36
C ASP A 328 2.25 28.95 8.53
N THR A 329 3.23 28.11 8.89
CA THR A 329 3.10 27.14 9.99
C THR A 329 3.97 27.53 11.18
N ASN A 330 3.36 27.66 12.36
CA ASN A 330 4.05 27.89 13.62
C ASN A 330 3.82 26.75 14.62
N THR A 331 4.91 26.16 15.13
CA THR A 331 4.86 25.02 16.05
C THR A 331 5.22 25.44 17.47
N PHE A 332 4.44 25.00 18.47
CA PHE A 332 4.59 25.41 19.87
C PHE A 332 4.65 24.22 20.83
N ASP A 333 5.67 24.21 21.71
CA ASP A 333 5.73 23.28 22.85
C ASP A 333 4.78 23.72 23.97
N THR A 334 3.74 22.93 24.17
CA THR A 334 2.72 23.13 25.22
C THR A 334 3.16 22.70 26.61
N GLU A 335 4.27 21.95 26.73
CA GLU A 335 4.80 21.43 28.01
C GLU A 335 3.75 20.65 28.84
N ASN A 336 2.72 20.11 28.19
CA ASN A 336 1.51 19.54 28.80
C ASN A 336 0.83 20.46 29.87
N ASN A 337 0.96 21.78 29.73
CA ASN A 337 0.63 22.73 30.80
C ASN A 337 -0.40 23.78 30.35
N GLN A 338 -1.55 23.85 31.04
CA GLN A 338 -2.66 24.77 30.71
C GLN A 338 -2.29 26.26 30.80
N ALA A 339 -1.37 26.64 31.70
CA ALA A 339 -0.90 28.02 31.79
C ALA A 339 0.04 28.36 30.62
N LYS A 340 0.93 27.44 30.24
CA LYS A 340 1.78 27.55 29.05
C LYS A 340 0.95 27.65 27.76
N VAL A 341 -0.09 26.82 27.62
CA VAL A 341 -1.07 26.91 26.51
C VAL A 341 -1.74 28.28 26.48
N SER A 342 -2.21 28.77 27.64
CA SER A 342 -2.83 30.10 27.75
C SER A 342 -1.87 31.23 27.40
N GLN A 343 -0.57 31.09 27.72
CA GLN A 343 0.49 32.02 27.35
C GLN A 343 0.71 32.02 25.83
N ILE A 344 0.93 30.84 25.23
CA ILE A 344 1.19 30.67 23.79
C ILE A 344 0.11 31.34 22.94
N ILE A 345 -1.17 31.09 23.26
CA ILE A 345 -2.31 31.64 22.53
C ILE A 345 -2.28 33.17 22.52
N ARG A 346 -2.02 33.78 23.68
CA ARG A 346 -2.01 35.23 23.86
C ARG A 346 -0.78 35.90 23.24
N SER A 347 0.41 35.35 23.47
CA SER A 347 1.67 35.96 23.00
C SER A 347 1.83 35.91 21.49
N ASN A 348 1.33 34.85 20.85
CA ASN A 348 1.49 34.64 19.40
C ASN A 348 0.24 35.02 18.59
N ARG A 349 -0.75 35.69 19.23
CA ARG A 349 -2.02 36.10 18.60
C ARG A 349 -2.70 34.96 17.82
N LEU A 350 -2.82 33.78 18.46
CA LEU A 350 -3.43 32.62 17.81
C LEU A 350 -4.94 32.79 17.56
N ASP A 351 -5.55 33.88 18.06
CA ASP A 351 -6.87 34.37 17.63
C ASP A 351 -6.95 34.74 16.14
N LYS A 352 -5.80 34.86 15.46
CA LYS A 352 -5.67 35.18 14.03
C LYS A 352 -5.26 34.00 13.14
N ALA A 353 -5.11 32.79 13.70
CA ALA A 353 -4.82 31.60 12.90
C ALA A 353 -6.08 31.17 12.11
N ASP A 354 -5.90 30.51 10.96
CA ASP A 354 -7.01 29.83 10.28
C ASP A 354 -7.37 28.55 11.06
N ALA A 355 -6.34 27.78 11.46
CA ALA A 355 -6.52 26.57 12.24
C ALA A 355 -5.39 26.26 13.24
N ILE A 356 -5.74 25.43 14.23
CA ILE A 356 -4.81 24.85 15.20
C ILE A 356 -4.98 23.34 15.22
N ILE A 357 -3.88 22.59 15.10
CA ILE A 357 -3.83 21.15 15.36
C ILE A 357 -3.28 20.94 16.77
N GLY A 358 -4.07 20.29 17.62
CA GLY A 358 -3.83 20.20 19.07
C GLY A 358 -4.40 21.39 19.86
N PRO A 359 -4.03 21.56 21.15
CA PRO A 359 -3.15 20.72 21.95
C PRO A 359 -3.46 19.21 21.97
N LEU A 360 -2.42 18.37 22.08
CA LEU A 360 -2.53 16.91 22.03
C LEU A 360 -3.42 16.30 23.14
N TYR A 361 -3.30 16.82 24.37
CA TYR A 361 -3.99 16.28 25.55
C TYR A 361 -5.29 17.03 25.87
N GLN A 362 -6.36 16.28 26.19
CA GLN A 362 -7.72 16.77 26.43
C GLN A 362 -7.79 18.07 27.26
N LYS A 363 -7.26 18.10 28.48
CA LYS A 363 -7.35 19.28 29.37
C LYS A 363 -6.72 20.54 28.77
N ASN A 364 -5.69 20.38 27.94
CA ASN A 364 -5.03 21.48 27.25
C ASN A 364 -5.82 21.91 26.00
N PHE A 365 -6.41 20.94 25.28
CA PHE A 365 -7.30 21.20 24.16
C PHE A 365 -8.55 21.97 24.58
N GLU A 366 -9.25 21.50 25.62
CA GLU A 366 -10.45 22.15 26.17
C GLU A 366 -10.14 23.56 26.69
N ARG A 367 -8.95 23.79 27.27
CA ARG A 367 -8.52 25.13 27.71
C ARG A 367 -8.23 26.06 26.53
N ALA A 368 -7.61 25.55 25.47
CA ALA A 368 -7.35 26.32 24.26
C ALA A 368 -8.66 26.66 23.53
N GLY A 369 -9.59 25.70 23.42
CA GLY A 369 -10.94 25.91 22.88
C GLY A 369 -11.73 26.96 23.65
N GLU A 370 -11.68 26.94 25.00
CA GLU A 370 -12.33 27.95 25.84
C GLU A 370 -11.83 29.38 25.54
N LEU A 371 -10.53 29.54 25.31
CA LEU A 371 -9.88 30.83 25.03
C LEU A 371 -10.12 31.33 23.60
N LEU A 372 -10.48 30.45 22.67
CA LEU A 372 -10.61 30.75 21.24
C LEU A 372 -12.05 30.58 20.72
N LYS A 373 -13.01 30.20 21.57
CA LYS A 373 -14.43 29.98 21.23
C LYS A 373 -15.11 31.15 20.52
N ASP A 374 -14.64 32.38 20.77
CA ASP A 374 -15.19 33.64 20.24
C ASP A 374 -14.39 34.15 19.01
N SER A 375 -13.47 33.34 18.48
CA SER A 375 -12.69 33.61 17.27
C SER A 375 -13.07 32.65 16.13
N ASN A 376 -12.63 32.95 14.91
CA ASN A 376 -12.89 32.10 13.73
C ASN A 376 -11.97 30.86 13.63
N VAL A 377 -11.05 30.70 14.58
CA VAL A 377 -9.95 29.72 14.55
C VAL A 377 -10.46 28.29 14.69
N LYS A 378 -10.25 27.44 13.68
CA LYS A 378 -10.70 26.03 13.68
C LYS A 378 -9.70 25.13 14.43
N MET A 379 -10.14 24.44 15.48
CA MET A 379 -9.27 23.67 16.36
C MET A 379 -9.49 22.17 16.27
N PHE A 380 -8.46 21.38 15.93
CA PHE A 380 -8.57 19.93 15.70
C PHE A 380 -7.87 19.12 16.80
N SER A 381 -8.64 18.33 17.56
CA SER A 381 -8.11 17.42 18.58
C SER A 381 -7.64 16.12 17.92
N PRO A 382 -6.34 15.76 18.00
CA PRO A 382 -5.75 14.81 17.05
C PRO A 382 -5.87 13.31 17.41
N LEU A 383 -5.79 12.95 18.70
CA LEU A 383 -5.54 11.56 19.15
C LEU A 383 -6.54 10.99 20.19
N THR A 384 -7.61 11.70 20.57
CA THR A 384 -8.58 11.20 21.58
C THR A 384 -9.87 10.66 20.96
N ASN A 385 -10.22 9.41 21.29
CA ASN A 385 -11.52 8.78 21.04
C ASN A 385 -12.46 8.82 22.27
N ARG A 386 -12.06 9.51 23.35
CA ARG A 386 -12.93 9.77 24.51
C ARG A 386 -13.74 11.02 24.26
N GLU A 387 -14.94 11.12 24.81
CA GLU A 387 -15.69 12.37 24.76
C GLU A 387 -14.92 13.51 25.45
N ILE A 388 -14.84 14.65 24.76
CA ILE A 388 -14.20 15.89 25.24
C ILE A 388 -15.19 17.06 25.14
N ARG A 389 -14.96 18.11 25.91
CA ARG A 389 -15.76 19.35 25.80
C ARG A 389 -15.41 20.09 24.51
N LEU A 390 -16.33 20.07 23.54
CA LEU A 390 -16.20 20.75 22.26
C LEU A 390 -16.90 22.11 22.26
N TYR A 391 -16.13 23.19 22.14
CA TYR A 391 -16.64 24.53 21.84
C TYR A 391 -16.98 24.66 20.35
N GLN A 392 -17.73 25.69 19.95
CA GLN A 392 -18.22 25.89 18.57
C GLN A 392 -17.12 25.87 17.49
N ASN A 393 -15.86 26.13 17.85
CA ASN A 393 -14.71 26.15 16.96
C ASN A 393 -13.86 24.86 17.02
N CYS A 394 -14.23 23.88 17.85
CA CYS A 394 -13.48 22.65 18.09
C CYS A 394 -13.99 21.45 17.26
N PHE A 395 -13.07 20.61 16.83
CA PHE A 395 -13.27 19.40 16.04
C PHE A 395 -12.59 18.23 16.75
N GLN A 396 -13.35 17.20 17.13
CA GLN A 396 -12.78 15.93 17.55
C GLN A 396 -12.56 15.07 16.31
N SER A 397 -11.30 14.90 15.92
CA SER A 397 -10.95 14.27 14.64
C SER A 397 -10.95 12.73 14.66
N LEU A 398 -11.09 12.10 15.81
CA LEU A 398 -11.42 10.67 15.94
C LEU A 398 -12.89 10.53 16.34
N PRO A 399 -13.62 9.53 15.82
CA PRO A 399 -14.93 9.17 16.38
C PRO A 399 -14.77 8.70 17.83
N THR A 400 -15.80 8.91 18.65
CA THR A 400 -15.76 8.39 20.03
C THR A 400 -16.04 6.89 20.07
N GLN A 401 -15.73 6.25 21.19
CA GLN A 401 -16.04 4.82 21.38
C GLN A 401 -17.55 4.52 21.25
N GLU A 402 -18.41 5.46 21.64
CA GLU A 402 -19.86 5.35 21.48
C GLU A 402 -20.26 5.37 19.99
N VAL A 403 -19.60 6.19 19.16
CA VAL A 403 -19.82 6.24 17.70
C VAL A 403 -19.38 4.94 17.03
N LEU A 404 -18.24 4.37 17.45
CA LEU A 404 -17.76 3.08 16.96
C LEU A 404 -18.70 1.93 17.35
N GLU A 405 -19.19 1.92 18.59
CA GLU A 405 -20.17 0.93 19.06
C GLU A 405 -21.49 1.04 18.30
N GLU A 406 -22.11 2.23 18.25
CA GLU A 406 -23.36 2.48 17.53
C GLU A 406 -23.22 2.15 16.03
N GLY A 407 -22.07 2.51 15.45
CA GLY A 407 -21.71 2.17 14.07
C GLY A 407 -21.67 0.68 13.80
N MET A 408 -21.03 -0.11 14.67
CA MET A 408 -21.00 -1.57 14.57
C MET A 408 -22.38 -2.20 14.77
N LEU A 409 -23.18 -1.70 15.73
CA LEU A 409 -24.54 -2.20 15.96
C LEU A 409 -25.47 -1.92 14.77
N ASN A 410 -25.38 -0.74 14.17
CA ASN A 410 -26.11 -0.40 12.95
C ASN A 410 -25.64 -1.23 11.74
N PHE A 411 -24.33 -1.45 11.58
CA PHE A 411 -23.79 -2.34 10.55
C PHE A 411 -24.33 -3.77 10.71
N MET A 412 -24.24 -4.33 11.92
CA MET A 412 -24.80 -5.65 12.21
C MET A 412 -26.30 -5.69 11.87
N LYS A 413 -27.08 -4.69 12.29
CA LYS A 413 -28.54 -4.65 12.08
C LYS A 413 -28.90 -4.62 10.59
N ASN A 414 -28.12 -3.90 9.79
CA ASN A 414 -28.31 -3.80 8.34
C ASN A 414 -27.85 -5.05 7.57
N LYS A 415 -26.96 -5.87 8.16
CA LYS A 415 -26.45 -7.11 7.56
C LYS A 415 -27.18 -8.37 8.03
N HIS A 416 -27.82 -8.30 9.19
CA HIS A 416 -28.51 -9.42 9.83
C HIS A 416 -29.70 -9.90 8.99
N LYS A 417 -29.84 -11.23 8.87
CA LYS A 417 -30.91 -11.89 8.11
C LYS A 417 -31.58 -13.00 8.90
N ASN A 418 -30.79 -13.92 9.44
CA ASN A 418 -31.28 -15.11 10.13
C ASN A 418 -30.28 -15.71 11.14
N GLU A 419 -29.14 -15.06 11.34
CA GLU A 419 -28.03 -15.55 12.15
C GLU A 419 -28.44 -15.69 13.63
N ASN A 420 -27.85 -16.66 14.32
CA ASN A 420 -28.02 -16.80 15.76
C ASN A 420 -27.01 -15.88 16.47
N ILE A 421 -27.49 -14.88 17.22
CA ILE A 421 -26.63 -13.90 17.90
C ILE A 421 -26.40 -14.32 19.35
N VAL A 422 -25.13 -14.46 19.74
CA VAL A 422 -24.71 -14.76 21.11
C VAL A 422 -23.80 -13.65 21.61
N VAL A 423 -24.24 -12.92 22.64
CA VAL A 423 -23.48 -11.83 23.25
C VAL A 423 -22.77 -12.35 24.49
N VAL A 424 -21.45 -12.25 24.52
CA VAL A 424 -20.59 -12.69 25.62
C VAL A 424 -19.87 -11.48 26.21
N ALA A 425 -20.09 -11.21 27.48
CA ALA A 425 -19.51 -10.04 28.15
C ALA A 425 -18.98 -10.36 29.55
N ASP A 426 -17.95 -9.63 29.98
CA ASP A 426 -17.60 -9.56 31.39
C ASP A 426 -18.52 -8.56 32.15
N ARG A 427 -18.41 -8.49 33.47
CA ARG A 427 -19.25 -7.63 34.32
C ARG A 427 -19.09 -6.13 34.01
N LYS A 428 -17.89 -5.66 33.58
CA LYS A 428 -17.62 -4.25 33.21
C LYS A 428 -18.45 -3.86 31.98
N PHE A 429 -18.54 -4.76 31.00
CA PHE A 429 -19.23 -4.53 29.73
C PHE A 429 -20.72 -4.91 29.72
N ARG A 430 -21.33 -5.14 30.90
CA ARG A 430 -22.78 -5.42 31.00
C ARG A 430 -23.64 -4.36 30.32
N GLY A 431 -23.26 -3.07 30.39
CA GLY A 431 -23.97 -1.97 29.72
C GLY A 431 -23.98 -2.09 28.20
N VAL A 432 -22.83 -2.44 27.61
CA VAL A 432 -22.71 -2.72 26.15
C VAL A 432 -23.58 -3.91 25.77
N ALA A 433 -23.51 -5.01 26.52
CA ALA A 433 -24.30 -6.20 26.23
C ALA A 433 -25.83 -5.96 26.32
N ILE A 434 -26.29 -5.08 27.22
CA ILE A 434 -27.70 -4.62 27.26
C ILE A 434 -28.06 -3.86 25.96
N ARG A 435 -27.18 -3.00 25.45
CA ARG A 435 -27.42 -2.27 24.19
C ARG A 435 -27.43 -3.19 22.98
N VAL A 436 -26.53 -4.18 22.91
CA VAL A 436 -26.59 -5.23 21.87
C VAL A 436 -27.95 -5.95 21.94
N LYS A 437 -28.40 -6.36 23.13
CA LYS A 437 -29.70 -7.02 23.34
C LYS A 437 -30.91 -6.12 23.03
N ALA A 438 -30.77 -4.79 23.10
CA ALA A 438 -31.80 -3.84 22.69
C ALA A 438 -31.89 -3.70 21.15
N PHE A 439 -30.76 -3.80 20.45
CA PHE A 439 -30.74 -3.88 18.98
C PHE A 439 -31.22 -5.24 18.45
N PHE A 440 -30.96 -6.30 19.19
CA PHE A 440 -31.20 -7.70 18.84
C PHE A 440 -31.98 -8.42 19.97
N PRO A 441 -33.31 -8.22 20.08
CA PRO A 441 -34.13 -8.75 21.17
C PRO A 441 -34.11 -10.28 21.32
N GLU A 442 -33.75 -11.01 20.27
CA GLU A 442 -33.57 -12.46 20.24
C GLU A 442 -32.21 -12.94 20.78
N ALA A 443 -31.18 -12.08 20.80
CA ALA A 443 -29.80 -12.48 21.08
C ALA A 443 -29.60 -13.15 22.45
N ALA A 444 -28.88 -14.28 22.50
CA ALA A 444 -28.55 -14.96 23.75
C ALA A 444 -27.51 -14.13 24.53
N MET A 445 -27.88 -13.60 25.70
CA MET A 445 -27.04 -12.69 26.48
C MET A 445 -26.36 -13.42 27.66
N LEU A 446 -25.05 -13.62 27.55
CA LEU A 446 -24.22 -14.33 28.51
C LEU A 446 -23.22 -13.35 29.16
N VAL A 447 -23.52 -12.89 30.37
CA VAL A 447 -22.64 -11.99 31.13
C VAL A 447 -22.04 -12.73 32.32
N SER A 448 -20.74 -12.56 32.57
CA SER A 448 -20.07 -13.18 33.72
C SER A 448 -20.66 -12.72 35.07
N ASP A 449 -20.74 -13.65 36.02
CA ASP A 449 -21.09 -13.37 37.41
C ASP A 449 -19.89 -12.85 38.22
N THR A 450 -19.85 -13.13 39.53
CA THR A 450 -18.74 -12.80 40.44
C THR A 450 -17.40 -13.42 40.05
N THR A 451 -17.39 -14.50 39.26
CA THR A 451 -16.15 -15.17 38.80
C THR A 451 -15.46 -14.44 37.63
N GLY A 452 -16.13 -13.48 37.00
CA GLY A 452 -15.56 -12.65 35.93
C GLY A 452 -15.36 -13.34 34.57
N ILE A 453 -15.70 -14.63 34.43
CA ILE A 453 -15.53 -15.42 33.20
C ILE A 453 -16.85 -16.11 32.84
N VAL A 454 -17.30 -15.98 31.58
CA VAL A 454 -18.44 -16.75 31.07
C VAL A 454 -18.00 -18.18 30.78
N LYS A 455 -18.73 -19.17 31.32
CA LYS A 455 -18.45 -20.60 31.09
C LYS A 455 -18.64 -20.95 29.61
N GLN A 456 -17.60 -21.51 28.98
CA GLN A 456 -17.62 -21.87 27.55
C GLN A 456 -18.76 -22.81 27.18
N SER A 457 -19.16 -23.72 28.07
CA SER A 457 -20.29 -24.63 27.84
C SER A 457 -21.62 -23.89 27.64
N LEU A 458 -21.83 -22.74 28.30
CA LEU A 458 -23.01 -21.90 28.09
C LEU A 458 -22.97 -21.21 26.73
N VAL A 459 -21.79 -20.76 26.29
CA VAL A 459 -21.63 -20.16 24.96
C VAL A 459 -21.92 -21.20 23.88
N ILE A 460 -21.37 -22.42 24.01
CA ILE A 460 -21.59 -23.52 23.05
C ILE A 460 -23.06 -23.94 23.02
N ALA A 461 -23.72 -24.05 24.19
CA ALA A 461 -25.14 -24.39 24.27
C ALA A 461 -26.07 -23.30 23.70
N ALA A 462 -25.57 -22.06 23.52
CA ALA A 462 -26.29 -20.97 22.88
C ALA A 462 -26.04 -20.90 21.36
N LEU A 463 -25.15 -21.73 20.78
CA LEU A 463 -24.94 -21.79 19.33
C LEU A 463 -26.01 -22.63 18.63
N SER A 464 -26.38 -22.23 17.41
CA SER A 464 -27.25 -22.98 16.51
C SER A 464 -26.41 -23.78 15.52
N VAL A 465 -26.77 -25.06 15.33
CA VAL A 465 -26.20 -25.90 14.25
C VAL A 465 -26.83 -25.61 12.89
N ASP A 466 -28.10 -25.16 12.88
CA ASP A 466 -28.89 -24.94 11.66
C ASP A 466 -28.74 -23.52 11.07
N LYS A 467 -28.01 -22.63 11.75
CA LYS A 467 -27.87 -21.20 11.39
C LYS A 467 -26.41 -20.74 11.56
N PRO A 468 -25.94 -19.76 10.76
CA PRO A 468 -24.70 -19.07 11.07
C PRO A 468 -24.80 -18.36 12.42
N ASN A 469 -23.69 -18.30 13.16
CA ASN A 469 -23.64 -17.74 14.50
C ASN A 469 -22.80 -16.45 14.51
N TRP A 470 -23.34 -15.37 15.05
CA TRP A 470 -22.59 -14.15 15.36
C TRP A 470 -22.31 -14.10 16.85
N VAL A 471 -21.04 -14.28 17.23
CA VAL A 471 -20.61 -14.26 18.62
C VAL A 471 -19.99 -12.90 18.92
N VAL A 472 -20.74 -12.04 19.61
CA VAL A 472 -20.33 -10.68 19.97
C VAL A 472 -19.61 -10.73 21.33
N VAL A 473 -18.30 -10.55 21.34
CA VAL A 473 -17.48 -10.60 22.57
C VAL A 473 -17.04 -9.20 22.97
N VAL A 474 -17.54 -8.71 24.11
CA VAL A 474 -17.19 -7.39 24.66
C VAL A 474 -16.60 -7.57 26.07
N SER A 475 -15.27 -7.59 26.15
CA SER A 475 -14.53 -8.00 27.34
C SER A 475 -13.10 -7.45 27.35
N GLU A 476 -12.62 -7.02 28.51
CA GLU A 476 -11.20 -6.76 28.79
C GLU A 476 -10.58 -7.86 29.69
N ASN A 477 -11.38 -8.84 30.12
CA ASN A 477 -10.83 -10.00 30.81
C ASN A 477 -10.02 -10.86 29.83
N VAL A 478 -8.69 -10.74 29.90
CA VAL A 478 -7.74 -11.51 29.08
C VAL A 478 -8.00 -13.02 29.18
N THR A 479 -8.29 -13.55 30.36
CA THR A 479 -8.58 -14.99 30.55
C THR A 479 -9.87 -15.44 29.87
N LEU A 480 -10.88 -14.56 29.80
CA LEU A 480 -12.08 -14.86 29.01
C LEU A 480 -11.73 -14.90 27.50
N LEU A 481 -10.98 -13.91 27.00
CA LEU A 481 -10.60 -13.83 25.58
C LEU A 481 -9.70 -15.02 25.16
N THR A 482 -8.63 -15.28 25.91
CA THR A 482 -7.63 -16.32 25.58
C THR A 482 -8.10 -17.75 25.82
N THR A 483 -9.24 -17.95 26.48
CA THR A 483 -9.85 -19.28 26.59
C THR A 483 -11.03 -19.46 25.63
N LEU A 484 -11.87 -18.43 25.45
CA LEU A 484 -13.04 -18.48 24.56
C LEU A 484 -12.66 -18.49 23.08
N ILE A 485 -11.77 -17.59 22.64
CA ILE A 485 -11.47 -17.43 21.20
C ILE A 485 -10.80 -18.69 20.60
N PRO A 486 -9.83 -19.35 21.27
CA PRO A 486 -9.35 -20.66 20.82
C PRO A 486 -10.44 -21.72 20.78
N LYS A 487 -11.38 -21.71 21.75
CA LYS A 487 -12.47 -22.69 21.77
C LYS A 487 -13.45 -22.49 20.61
N LEU A 488 -13.85 -21.24 20.33
CA LEU A 488 -14.67 -20.89 19.18
C LEU A 488 -13.96 -21.29 17.87
N SER A 489 -12.67 -20.99 17.74
CA SER A 489 -11.85 -21.34 16.56
C SER A 489 -11.57 -22.84 16.41
N GLN A 490 -11.79 -23.65 17.46
CA GLN A 490 -11.76 -25.11 17.37
C GLN A 490 -13.09 -25.65 16.84
N ILE A 491 -14.22 -25.14 17.36
CA ILE A 491 -15.56 -25.63 17.00
C ILE A 491 -16.11 -25.00 15.72
N SER A 492 -15.41 -24.05 15.11
CA SER A 492 -15.77 -23.45 13.82
C SER A 492 -15.72 -24.44 12.64
N GLU A 493 -15.19 -25.65 12.86
CA GLU A 493 -15.29 -26.79 11.94
C GLU A 493 -16.68 -27.46 11.97
N THR A 494 -17.46 -27.24 13.03
CA THR A 494 -18.82 -27.78 13.23
C THR A 494 -19.89 -26.69 13.13
N TYR A 495 -19.59 -25.48 13.59
CA TYR A 495 -20.50 -24.33 13.59
C TYR A 495 -19.97 -23.24 12.66
N THR A 496 -20.80 -22.72 11.76
CA THR A 496 -20.45 -21.47 11.07
C THR A 496 -20.47 -20.33 12.09
N ILE A 497 -19.29 -19.78 12.42
CA ILE A 497 -19.12 -18.72 13.42
C ILE A 497 -18.43 -17.51 12.80
N THR A 498 -19.00 -16.33 13.05
CA THR A 498 -18.34 -15.04 12.92
C THR A 498 -18.18 -14.44 14.32
N LEU A 499 -16.94 -14.12 14.70
CA LEU A 499 -16.63 -13.37 15.92
C LEU A 499 -16.79 -11.87 15.65
N MET A 500 -17.35 -11.14 16.61
CA MET A 500 -17.52 -9.68 16.51
C MET A 500 -17.16 -9.00 17.83
N THR A 501 -16.76 -7.74 17.80
CA THR A 501 -16.76 -6.84 18.97
C THR A 501 -17.21 -5.44 18.57
N THR A 502 -17.79 -4.70 19.50
CA THR A 502 -18.03 -3.25 19.36
C THR A 502 -16.86 -2.39 19.83
N GLU A 503 -15.89 -2.99 20.52
CA GLU A 503 -14.66 -2.34 21.00
C GLU A 503 -13.47 -3.28 20.79
N ARG A 504 -12.58 -2.92 19.86
CA ARG A 504 -11.28 -3.61 19.73
C ARG A 504 -10.33 -3.01 20.76
N ASN A 505 -9.87 -3.85 21.70
CA ASN A 505 -8.90 -3.49 22.71
C ASN A 505 -7.55 -4.19 22.48
N ARG A 506 -6.55 -3.81 23.28
CA ARG A 506 -5.15 -4.29 23.17
C ARG A 506 -4.98 -5.80 23.07
N TYR A 507 -5.87 -6.62 23.64
CA TYR A 507 -5.74 -8.08 23.61
C TYR A 507 -6.09 -8.68 22.24
N PHE A 508 -6.89 -7.97 21.43
CA PHE A 508 -7.17 -8.30 20.03
C PHE A 508 -6.12 -7.69 19.06
N GLU A 509 -5.13 -6.96 19.59
CA GLU A 509 -4.02 -6.35 18.84
C GLU A 509 -2.68 -7.01 19.17
N GLY A 510 -2.53 -7.50 20.41
CA GLY A 510 -1.34 -8.16 20.92
C GLY A 510 -1.25 -9.66 20.59
N GLU A 511 -0.28 -10.32 21.22
CA GLU A 511 0.03 -11.74 21.00
C GLU A 511 -0.87 -12.68 21.83
N GLU A 512 -1.62 -12.14 22.80
CA GLU A 512 -2.50 -12.91 23.69
C GLU A 512 -3.61 -13.65 22.92
N VAL A 513 -4.14 -13.04 21.85
CA VAL A 513 -5.16 -13.64 20.99
C VAL A 513 -4.58 -13.86 19.59
N SER A 514 -4.56 -15.11 19.14
CA SER A 514 -3.92 -15.44 17.86
C SER A 514 -4.68 -14.83 16.67
N SER A 515 -3.98 -14.03 15.86
CA SER A 515 -4.50 -13.50 14.58
C SER A 515 -5.01 -14.61 13.64
N LYS A 516 -4.43 -15.82 13.70
CA LYS A 516 -4.90 -16.99 12.94
C LYS A 516 -6.26 -17.53 13.44
N GLN A 517 -6.57 -17.37 14.72
CA GLN A 517 -7.88 -17.74 15.28
C GLN A 517 -8.92 -16.67 14.97
N LEU A 518 -8.55 -15.38 15.07
CA LEU A 518 -9.38 -14.26 14.61
C LEU A 518 -9.73 -14.38 13.12
N ALA A 519 -8.76 -14.77 12.29
CA ALA A 519 -8.94 -15.09 10.88
C ALA A 519 -9.94 -16.23 10.62
N ARG A 520 -9.78 -17.37 11.29
CA ARG A 520 -10.72 -18.51 11.19
C ARG A 520 -12.15 -18.15 11.61
N LEU A 521 -12.29 -17.18 12.52
CA LEU A 521 -13.56 -16.69 13.01
C LEU A 521 -14.07 -15.44 12.27
N HIS A 522 -13.47 -15.08 11.14
CA HIS A 522 -13.88 -13.92 10.32
C HIS A 522 -14.05 -12.63 11.14
N PHE A 523 -13.18 -12.42 12.13
CA PHE A 523 -13.38 -11.46 13.21
C PHE A 523 -13.64 -10.04 12.69
N MET A 524 -14.79 -9.47 13.05
CA MET A 524 -15.20 -8.11 12.65
C MET A 524 -15.24 -7.13 13.83
N PHE A 525 -14.86 -5.88 13.56
CA PHE A 525 -14.82 -4.81 14.57
C PHE A 525 -14.85 -3.42 13.94
N PRO A 526 -15.37 -2.39 14.64
CA PRO A 526 -15.22 -1.00 14.23
C PRO A 526 -13.78 -0.51 14.51
N SER A 527 -13.24 0.32 13.63
CA SER A 527 -11.88 0.86 13.73
C SER A 527 -11.83 2.31 13.20
N VAL A 528 -11.01 3.15 13.85
CA VAL A 528 -10.78 4.54 13.39
C VAL A 528 -9.80 4.61 12.22
N GLU A 529 -8.98 3.58 12.07
CA GLU A 529 -7.92 3.42 11.08
C GLU A 529 -8.12 2.12 10.29
N LYS A 530 -7.88 2.13 8.96
CA LYS A 530 -7.62 0.93 8.16
C LYS A 530 -6.11 0.64 8.14
N PRO A 531 -5.64 -0.56 7.77
CA PRO A 531 -4.20 -0.82 7.61
C PRO A 531 -3.59 0.01 6.47
N LEU A 532 -2.43 0.64 6.71
CA LEU A 532 -1.64 1.30 5.69
C LEU A 532 -1.26 0.36 4.54
N ASP A 533 -1.44 0.83 3.29
CA ASP A 533 -0.76 0.22 2.15
C ASP A 533 0.75 0.52 2.24
N THR A 534 1.50 -0.49 2.69
CA THR A 534 2.96 -0.44 2.90
C THR A 534 3.76 -0.62 1.62
N ASN A 535 3.12 -0.71 0.45
CA ASN A 535 3.77 -0.77 -0.84
C ASN A 535 4.69 0.44 -1.06
N LEU A 536 5.91 0.20 -1.55
CA LEU A 536 6.93 1.25 -1.79
C LEU A 536 6.54 2.24 -2.90
N PHE A 537 5.47 1.96 -3.66
CA PHE A 537 4.85 2.89 -4.60
C PHE A 537 3.89 3.89 -3.94
N ASN A 538 3.51 3.71 -2.66
CA ASN A 538 2.75 4.69 -1.90
C ASN A 538 3.61 5.96 -1.69
N PRO A 539 3.22 7.14 -2.21
CA PRO A 539 4.07 8.34 -2.18
C PRO A 539 4.43 8.81 -0.77
N PHE A 540 3.52 8.64 0.20
CA PHE A 540 3.80 8.98 1.60
C PHE A 540 4.84 8.02 2.20
N VAL A 541 4.65 6.71 2.05
CA VAL A 541 5.58 5.69 2.58
C VAL A 541 6.97 5.87 1.98
N ASN A 542 7.05 6.06 0.65
CA ASN A 542 8.31 6.30 -0.04
C ASN A 542 9.03 7.55 0.48
N ARG A 543 8.30 8.66 0.62
CA ARG A 543 8.83 9.92 1.15
C ARG A 543 9.26 9.80 2.61
N TYR A 544 8.48 9.12 3.46
CA TYR A 544 8.78 8.92 4.87
C TYR A 544 10.05 8.09 5.07
N ILE A 545 10.22 6.99 4.32
CA ILE A 545 11.44 6.18 4.33
C ILE A 545 12.64 6.98 3.82
N LYS A 546 12.46 7.81 2.78
CA LYS A 546 13.53 8.65 2.23
C LYS A 546 14.02 9.70 3.23
N GLU A 547 13.11 10.31 4.00
CA GLU A 547 13.42 11.37 4.96
C GLU A 547 13.98 10.81 6.28
N TYR A 548 13.35 9.75 6.82
CA TYR A 548 13.62 9.27 8.18
C TYR A 548 14.32 7.90 8.25
N GLY A 549 14.49 7.20 7.13
CA GLY A 549 15.16 5.90 7.05
C GLY A 549 14.40 4.72 7.68
N ILE A 550 13.14 4.92 8.06
CA ILE A 550 12.28 3.95 8.74
C ILE A 550 10.87 3.92 8.13
N MET A 551 10.10 2.86 8.38
CA MET A 551 8.67 2.83 8.05
C MET A 551 7.89 3.83 8.92
N PRO A 552 6.84 4.49 8.39
CA PRO A 552 5.95 5.30 9.21
C PRO A 552 5.16 4.43 10.20
N GLY A 553 5.15 4.84 11.47
CA GLY A 553 4.22 4.31 12.47
C GLY A 553 2.83 4.96 12.34
N LYS A 554 1.80 4.35 12.95
CA LYS A 554 0.41 4.83 12.83
C LYS A 554 0.21 6.28 13.29
N TYR A 555 1.01 6.77 14.25
CA TYR A 555 0.95 8.17 14.67
C TYR A 555 1.48 9.13 13.62
N ALA A 556 2.47 8.73 12.82
CA ALA A 556 2.94 9.49 11.67
C ALA A 556 1.94 9.52 10.52
N VAL A 557 1.28 8.39 10.23
CA VAL A 557 0.18 8.40 9.26
C VAL A 557 -0.97 9.28 9.76
N ARG A 558 -1.32 9.20 11.05
CA ARG A 558 -2.35 10.03 11.68
C ARG A 558 -2.02 11.52 11.63
N GLY A 559 -0.75 11.89 11.86
CA GLY A 559 -0.25 13.25 11.70
C GLY A 559 -0.37 13.75 10.27
N PHE A 560 -0.03 12.89 9.30
CA PHE A 560 -0.19 13.21 7.89
C PHE A 560 -1.65 13.40 7.49
N ASP A 561 -2.49 12.37 7.68
CA ASP A 561 -3.88 12.34 7.24
C ASP A 561 -4.69 13.51 7.83
N LEU A 562 -4.52 13.80 9.13
CA LEU A 562 -5.24 14.90 9.79
C LEU A 562 -4.75 16.27 9.31
N THR A 563 -3.43 16.49 9.22
CA THR A 563 -2.92 17.78 8.74
C THR A 563 -3.30 18.03 7.29
N PHE A 564 -3.31 16.99 6.46
CA PHE A 564 -3.71 17.11 5.06
C PHE A 564 -5.23 17.35 4.93
N ASP A 565 -6.10 16.67 5.70
CA ASP A 565 -7.54 16.96 5.79
C ASP A 565 -7.81 18.43 6.15
N VAL A 566 -7.16 18.93 7.22
CA VAL A 566 -7.30 20.32 7.69
C VAL A 566 -6.86 21.31 6.61
N LEU A 567 -5.69 21.11 6.00
CA LEU A 567 -5.18 22.00 4.96
C LEU A 567 -6.08 22.02 3.72
N MET A 568 -6.54 20.85 3.25
CA MET A 568 -7.44 20.76 2.11
C MET A 568 -8.77 21.48 2.39
N ARG A 569 -9.40 21.23 3.56
CA ARG A 569 -10.68 21.87 3.93
C ARG A 569 -10.61 23.39 4.03
N ILE A 570 -9.47 23.95 4.46
CA ILE A 570 -9.27 25.40 4.52
C ILE A 570 -9.00 25.95 3.10
N ALA A 571 -8.12 25.30 2.34
CA ALA A 571 -7.75 25.74 0.99
C ALA A 571 -8.95 25.78 0.02
N THR A 572 -9.86 24.81 0.12
CA THR A 572 -11.07 24.74 -0.72
C THR A 572 -12.14 25.73 -0.28
N ALA A 573 -12.30 25.98 1.02
CA ALA A 573 -13.21 27.00 1.52
C ALA A 573 -12.75 28.44 1.20
N LYS A 574 -11.44 28.71 1.18
CA LYS A 574 -10.93 30.02 0.73
C LYS A 574 -11.19 30.25 -0.77
N ASP A 575 -11.28 29.21 -1.60
CA ASP A 575 -11.73 29.38 -3.00
C ASP A 575 -13.20 29.84 -3.04
N LYS A 576 -13.49 30.84 -3.89
CA LYS A 576 -14.83 31.40 -4.14
C LYS A 576 -15.63 31.85 -2.89
N ASN A 577 -14.98 32.11 -1.75
CA ASN A 577 -15.63 32.38 -0.45
C ASN A 577 -16.62 31.26 -0.02
N GLN A 578 -16.31 30.00 -0.33
CA GLN A 578 -17.15 28.88 0.09
C GLN A 578 -17.06 28.70 1.62
N LYS A 579 -18.17 28.26 2.24
CA LYS A 579 -18.09 27.83 3.64
C LYS A 579 -17.42 26.47 3.68
N ILE A 580 -16.59 26.21 4.69
CA ILE A 580 -16.06 24.86 4.95
C ILE A 580 -17.26 23.93 5.12
N ASP A 581 -17.44 23.00 4.20
CA ASP A 581 -18.39 21.91 4.39
C ASP A 581 -17.73 20.84 5.26
N GLU A 582 -17.95 21.01 6.56
CA GLU A 582 -17.44 20.17 7.62
C GLU A 582 -18.06 18.75 7.55
N SER A 583 -19.21 18.60 6.89
CA SER A 583 -19.91 17.32 6.73
C SER A 583 -19.36 16.44 5.60
N LEU A 584 -18.63 17.00 4.63
CA LEU A 584 -18.09 16.22 3.51
C LEU A 584 -17.15 15.11 4.02
N PRO A 585 -17.48 13.82 3.77
CA PRO A 585 -16.65 12.71 4.21
C PRO A 585 -15.43 12.61 3.28
N ALA A 586 -14.23 12.57 3.86
CA ALA A 586 -12.96 12.40 3.16
C ALA A 586 -12.24 11.13 3.67
N GLU A 587 -11.48 10.47 2.78
CA GLU A 587 -10.67 9.28 3.10
C GLU A 587 -9.24 9.48 2.61
N TYR A 588 -8.27 9.11 3.44
CA TYR A 588 -6.84 9.24 3.16
C TYR A 588 -6.10 7.89 3.32
N LEU A 589 -4.88 7.89 3.87
CA LEU A 589 -4.01 6.71 3.88
C LEU A 589 -4.51 5.62 4.83
N GLU A 590 -4.85 6.01 6.06
CA GLU A 590 -5.43 5.11 7.07
C GLU A 590 -6.75 5.67 7.63
N ASN A 591 -6.96 6.99 7.60
CA ASN A 591 -8.03 7.66 8.35
C ASN A 591 -9.16 8.19 7.44
N ARG A 592 -10.35 8.34 8.02
CA ARG A 592 -11.51 9.04 7.42
C ARG A 592 -11.95 10.21 8.29
N PHE A 593 -12.53 11.22 7.66
CA PHE A 593 -13.02 12.44 8.33
C PHE A 593 -14.35 12.90 7.73
N GLY A 594 -15.42 12.89 8.52
CA GLY A 594 -16.70 13.50 8.19
C GLY A 594 -17.32 14.01 9.49
N TYR A 595 -17.49 15.33 9.62
CA TYR A 595 -17.71 15.95 10.93
C TYR A 595 -19.17 16.40 11.11
N ASP A 596 -19.86 15.78 12.07
CA ASP A 596 -21.20 16.19 12.48
C ASP A 596 -21.13 17.24 13.57
N LYS A 597 -21.98 18.27 13.49
CA LYS A 597 -22.12 19.28 14.54
C LYS A 597 -22.92 18.73 15.73
N LYS A 598 -22.38 18.82 16.94
CA LYS A 598 -23.16 18.57 18.17
C LYS A 598 -24.09 19.75 18.46
N GLU A 599 -25.33 19.47 18.87
CA GLU A 599 -26.39 20.47 19.12
C GLU A 599 -25.92 21.69 19.93
N ASN A 600 -25.13 21.44 20.99
CA ASN A 600 -24.64 22.48 21.92
C ASN A 600 -23.11 22.58 21.96
N GLY A 601 -22.42 22.28 20.86
CA GLY A 601 -20.95 22.28 20.85
C GLY A 601 -20.32 22.42 19.48
N GLY A 602 -19.06 21.98 19.40
CA GLY A 602 -18.33 21.82 18.15
C GLY A 602 -18.69 20.53 17.43
N TYR A 603 -17.70 19.97 16.74
CA TYR A 603 -17.88 18.96 15.72
C TYR A 603 -17.19 17.65 16.08
N LEU A 604 -17.84 16.53 15.78
CA LEU A 604 -17.35 15.18 16.05
C LEU A 604 -17.24 14.42 14.74
N ASN A 605 -16.07 13.85 14.46
CA ASN A 605 -15.91 12.92 13.36
C ASN A 605 -16.83 11.70 13.56
N LYS A 606 -17.65 11.38 12.55
CA LYS A 606 -18.53 10.21 12.51
C LYS A 606 -18.04 9.12 11.55
N SER A 607 -17.00 9.37 10.77
CA SER A 607 -16.44 8.40 9.84
C SER A 607 -15.49 7.42 10.55
N PHE A 608 -15.65 6.15 10.23
CA PHE A 608 -14.83 5.02 10.69
C PHE A 608 -14.84 3.91 9.63
N TYR A 609 -14.23 2.77 9.93
CA TYR A 609 -14.31 1.55 9.15
C TYR A 609 -14.93 0.44 10.00
N ILE A 610 -15.73 -0.44 9.39
CA ILE A 610 -15.88 -1.80 9.94
C ILE A 610 -14.83 -2.66 9.24
N LEU A 611 -13.87 -3.18 9.99
CA LEU A 611 -12.87 -4.10 9.46
C LEU A 611 -13.26 -5.53 9.77
N LYS A 612 -12.88 -6.45 8.89
CA LYS A 612 -12.95 -7.89 9.11
C LYS A 612 -11.62 -8.55 8.77
N TYR A 613 -11.31 -9.65 9.45
CA TYR A 613 -10.30 -10.58 8.95
C TYR A 613 -10.86 -11.41 7.79
N GLU A 614 -10.15 -11.44 6.67
CA GLU A 614 -10.39 -12.35 5.55
C GLU A 614 -9.08 -13.03 5.17
N SER A 615 -9.02 -14.36 5.37
CA SER A 615 -7.73 -15.07 5.50
C SER A 615 -6.84 -14.35 6.53
N ASN A 616 -5.56 -14.08 6.22
CA ASN A 616 -4.65 -13.38 7.14
C ASN A 616 -4.68 -11.84 6.99
N ASN A 617 -5.55 -11.30 6.14
CA ASN A 617 -5.60 -9.86 5.83
C ASN A 617 -6.74 -9.17 6.59
N LEU A 618 -6.53 -7.92 6.99
CA LEU A 618 -7.59 -7.03 7.42
C LEU A 618 -8.12 -6.26 6.21
N ILE A 619 -9.42 -6.35 5.95
CA ILE A 619 -10.11 -5.61 4.90
C ILE A 619 -11.38 -4.94 5.44
N GLU A 620 -11.88 -3.93 4.74
CA GLU A 620 -13.16 -3.32 5.06
C GLU A 620 -14.33 -4.28 4.77
N ALA A 621 -15.25 -4.41 5.74
CA ALA A 621 -16.49 -5.15 5.58
C ALA A 621 -17.53 -4.24 4.91
N LYS A 622 -18.05 -4.67 3.75
CA LYS A 622 -18.96 -3.90 2.89
C LYS A 622 -20.39 -4.40 2.92
#